data_AF-A0A1V9VC09-F1
#
_entry.id   AF-A0A1V9VC09-F1
#
_cell.length_a   1.000
_cell.length_b   1.000
_cell.length_c   1.000
_cell.angle_alpha   90.00
_cell.angle_beta   90.00
_cell.angle_gamma   90.00
#
_symmetry.space_group_name_H-M   'P 1'
#
loop_
_entity.id
_entity.type
_entity.pdbx_description
1 polymer ?
#
loop_
_entity_poly.entity_id
_entity_poly.type
_entity_poly.pdbx_seq_one_letter_code
_entity_poly.pdbx_strand_id
1 'polypeptide(L)'
;MELLSPIEQLCEELKLPVVAQEYNNLSIIASQENWKYSQFLEELLRQEYNEKMSRSKNILTKMAGFPAIKTIEQFDYSFTIGVNRKQIEELASLAFVKRYENIIFLGQPGVGKTHLAIASLTKIWTALIVLENSNLDDEVVVSKRATLQQGSSIYLKENQICTIKDLVHGMLLRSGNDASVALAEHIAGSEEKFVKLMNKRAKEFGIKNTKFVDVTGLGNNISTAKDVAIMFELALKNSKFKDISGQSSYKNSLDGQIWKNKHKLVVENSKAFAGKTGYTKQSGRTLATAFYDEKSSKSFIVVTLNEKDDWKVHKSLAQKVFMK
;
A
#
# COMPACT_ATOMS: atom_id res chain seq x y z
N MET A 1 3.04 -41.22 20.97
CA MET A 1 2.79 -41.24 19.52
C MET A 1 1.46 -41.97 19.35
N GLU A 2 0.37 -41.25 19.12
CA GLU A 2 -0.89 -41.91 18.77
C GLU A 2 -0.70 -42.60 17.42
N LEU A 3 -1.09 -43.88 17.34
CA LEU A 3 -1.05 -44.64 16.09
C LEU A 3 -2.12 -44.06 15.17
N LEU A 4 -1.70 -43.61 13.98
CA LEU A 4 -2.61 -43.15 12.92
C LEU A 4 -3.60 -44.27 12.59
N SER A 5 -4.86 -43.90 12.37
CA SER A 5 -5.87 -44.85 11.92
C SER A 5 -5.49 -45.43 10.54
N PRO A 6 -5.99 -46.63 10.16
CA PRO A 6 -5.75 -47.18 8.82
C PRO A 6 -6.16 -46.22 7.70
N ILE A 7 -7.20 -45.41 7.93
CA ILE A 7 -7.66 -44.38 6.98
C ILE A 7 -6.63 -43.26 6.86
N GLU A 8 -6.10 -42.77 7.98
CA GLU A 8 -5.09 -41.71 7.99
C GLU A 8 -3.78 -42.15 7.32
N GLN A 9 -3.34 -43.40 7.54
CA GLN A 9 -2.16 -43.96 6.86
C GLN A 9 -2.34 -43.98 5.33
N LEU A 10 -3.48 -44.49 4.86
CA LEU A 10 -3.80 -44.49 3.43
C LEU A 10 -3.90 -43.07 2.86
N CYS A 11 -4.46 -42.14 3.62
CA CYS A 11 -4.54 -40.74 3.20
C CYS A 11 -3.15 -40.10 3.10
N GLU A 12 -2.21 -40.44 3.98
CA GLU A 12 -0.83 -39.96 3.88
C GLU A 12 -0.15 -40.45 2.59
N GLU A 13 -0.25 -41.75 2.30
CA GLU A 13 0.31 -42.35 1.07
C GLU A 13 -0.30 -41.77 -0.20
N LEU A 14 -1.62 -41.56 -0.20
CA LEU A 14 -2.37 -41.01 -1.33
C LEU A 14 -2.32 -39.47 -1.40
N LYS A 15 -1.67 -38.82 -0.42
CA LYS A 15 -1.60 -37.35 -0.28
C LYS A 15 -2.99 -36.72 -0.24
N LEU A 16 -3.86 -37.21 0.64
CA LEU A 16 -5.23 -36.75 0.88
C LEU A 16 -5.37 -36.11 2.28
N PRO A 17 -4.67 -34.98 2.56
CA PRO A 17 -4.62 -34.39 3.89
C PRO A 17 -5.97 -33.87 4.40
N VAL A 18 -6.89 -33.45 3.51
CA VAL A 18 -8.22 -32.99 3.92
C VAL A 18 -9.08 -34.17 4.30
N VAL A 19 -9.02 -35.25 3.52
CA VAL A 19 -9.72 -36.50 3.85
C VAL A 19 -9.26 -37.00 5.22
N ALA A 20 -7.95 -37.03 5.50
CA ALA A 20 -7.41 -37.46 6.79
C ALA A 20 -7.93 -36.63 7.98
N GLN A 21 -8.19 -35.34 7.77
CA GLN A 21 -8.64 -34.42 8.81
C GLN A 21 -10.17 -34.42 8.98
N GLU A 22 -10.92 -34.48 7.88
CA GLU A 22 -12.35 -34.19 7.89
C GLU A 22 -13.24 -35.44 7.81
N TYR A 23 -12.71 -36.63 7.49
CA TYR A 23 -13.56 -37.83 7.29
C TYR A 23 -14.45 -38.14 8.50
N ASN A 24 -13.94 -38.01 9.72
CA ASN A 24 -14.69 -38.25 10.94
C ASN A 24 -15.82 -37.23 11.10
N ASN A 25 -15.52 -35.95 10.93
CA ASN A 25 -16.49 -34.87 11.06
C ASN A 25 -17.62 -35.02 10.02
N LEU A 26 -17.25 -35.25 8.76
CA LEU A 26 -18.21 -35.45 7.68
C LEU A 26 -19.04 -36.72 7.87
N SER A 27 -18.49 -37.77 8.47
CA SER A 27 -19.25 -39.00 8.75
C SER A 27 -20.37 -38.78 9.76
N ILE A 28 -20.13 -37.92 10.76
CA ILE A 28 -21.14 -37.56 11.78
C ILE A 28 -22.27 -36.77 11.11
N ILE A 29 -21.92 -35.77 10.29
CA ILE A 29 -22.90 -34.96 9.54
C ILE A 29 -23.71 -35.86 8.60
N ALA A 30 -23.05 -36.72 7.84
CA ALA A 30 -23.69 -37.66 6.93
C ALA A 30 -24.68 -38.59 7.65
N SER A 31 -24.33 -39.05 8.85
CA SER A 31 -25.24 -39.86 9.68
C SER A 31 -26.43 -39.05 10.19
N GLN A 32 -26.23 -37.81 10.63
CA GLN A 32 -27.30 -36.95 11.16
C GLN A 32 -28.30 -36.53 10.07
N GLU A 33 -27.80 -36.27 8.87
CA GLU A 33 -28.59 -35.83 7.72
C GLU A 33 -29.06 -36.99 6.82
N ASN A 34 -28.82 -38.25 7.23
CA ASN A 34 -29.17 -39.46 6.46
C ASN A 34 -28.65 -39.45 5.00
N TRP A 35 -27.41 -39.05 4.80
CA TRP A 35 -26.78 -39.06 3.48
C TRP A 35 -26.58 -40.49 2.98
N LYS A 36 -26.62 -40.66 1.65
CA LYS A 36 -26.18 -41.90 1.00
C LYS A 36 -24.66 -42.01 1.08
N TYR A 37 -24.12 -43.24 1.12
CA TYR A 37 -22.66 -43.46 1.12
C TYR A 37 -21.95 -42.80 -0.07
N SER A 38 -22.59 -42.80 -1.25
CA SER A 38 -22.06 -42.11 -2.42
C SER A 38 -21.95 -40.60 -2.22
N GLN A 39 -22.91 -39.99 -1.53
CA GLN A 39 -22.92 -38.54 -1.24
C GLN A 39 -21.83 -38.17 -0.22
N PHE A 40 -21.65 -38.98 0.83
CA PHE A 40 -20.55 -38.81 1.78
C PHE A 40 -19.19 -38.85 1.08
N LEU A 41 -18.95 -39.89 0.25
CA LEU A 41 -17.70 -40.03 -0.49
C LEU A 41 -17.49 -38.87 -1.48
N GLU A 42 -18.54 -38.47 -2.18
CA GLU A 42 -18.51 -37.35 -3.13
C GLU A 42 -18.10 -36.06 -2.42
N GLU A 43 -18.73 -35.71 -1.30
CA GLU A 43 -18.41 -34.46 -0.59
C GLU A 43 -17.01 -34.49 0.04
N LEU A 44 -16.58 -35.63 0.58
CA LEU A 44 -15.23 -35.78 1.13
C LEU A 44 -14.16 -35.58 0.05
N LEU A 45 -14.35 -36.19 -1.13
CA LEU A 45 -13.46 -36.00 -2.28
C LEU A 45 -13.55 -34.58 -2.87
N ARG A 46 -14.75 -33.97 -2.86
CA ARG A 46 -14.96 -32.59 -3.32
C ARG A 46 -14.20 -31.59 -2.44
N GLN A 47 -14.22 -31.76 -1.13
CA GLN A 47 -13.45 -30.91 -0.20
C GLN A 47 -11.94 -31.04 -0.44
N GLU A 48 -11.44 -32.27 -0.58
CA GLU A 48 -10.04 -32.55 -0.91
C GLU A 48 -9.62 -31.92 -2.25
N TYR A 49 -10.44 -32.09 -3.29
CA TYR A 49 -10.21 -31.48 -4.60
C TYR A 49 -10.16 -29.96 -4.54
N ASN A 50 -11.15 -29.34 -3.87
CA ASN A 50 -11.24 -27.88 -3.75
C ASN A 50 -10.02 -27.30 -3.01
N GLU A 51 -9.56 -27.96 -1.95
CA GLU A 51 -8.40 -27.52 -1.19
C GLU A 51 -7.10 -27.70 -1.98
N LYS A 52 -6.93 -28.80 -2.71
CA LYS A 52 -5.81 -28.98 -3.64
C LYS A 52 -5.79 -27.91 -4.72
N MET A 53 -6.95 -27.59 -5.31
CA MET A 53 -7.08 -26.52 -6.30
C MET A 53 -6.77 -25.14 -5.69
N SER A 54 -7.24 -24.87 -4.46
CA SER A 54 -6.95 -23.65 -3.72
C SER A 54 -5.46 -23.48 -3.45
N ARG A 55 -4.79 -24.53 -2.95
CA ARG A 55 -3.33 -24.54 -2.72
C ARG A 55 -2.56 -24.33 -4.00
N SER A 56 -2.93 -25.01 -5.08
CA SER A 56 -2.31 -24.83 -6.40
C SER A 56 -2.45 -23.39 -6.90
N LYS A 57 -3.67 -22.82 -6.82
CA LYS A 57 -3.92 -21.41 -7.16
C LYS A 57 -3.06 -20.46 -6.33
N ASN A 58 -2.96 -20.68 -5.02
CA ASN A 58 -2.14 -19.86 -4.12
C ASN A 58 -0.64 -19.92 -4.47
N ILE A 59 -0.12 -21.12 -4.76
CA ILE A 59 1.28 -21.32 -5.17
C ILE A 59 1.55 -20.61 -6.50
N LEU A 60 0.72 -20.87 -7.52
CA LEU A 60 0.88 -20.27 -8.84
C LEU A 60 0.76 -18.74 -8.79
N THR A 61 -0.17 -18.21 -8.01
CA THR A 61 -0.33 -16.76 -7.79
C THR A 61 0.91 -16.16 -7.12
N LYS A 62 1.48 -16.85 -6.13
CA LYS A 62 2.72 -16.42 -5.47
C LYS A 62 3.92 -16.47 -6.43
N MET A 63 4.03 -17.53 -7.24
CA MET A 63 5.09 -17.69 -8.24
C MET A 63 4.96 -16.66 -9.38
N ALA A 64 3.75 -16.30 -9.78
CA ALA A 64 3.50 -15.28 -10.79
C ALA A 64 3.89 -13.86 -10.31
N GLY A 65 4.17 -13.67 -9.02
CA GLY A 65 4.61 -12.39 -8.48
C GLY A 65 3.56 -11.28 -8.60
N PHE A 66 2.27 -11.63 -8.64
CA PHE A 66 1.23 -10.62 -8.77
C PHE A 66 1.27 -9.65 -7.59
N PRO A 67 1.34 -8.32 -7.84
CA PRO A 67 1.52 -7.32 -6.78
C PRO A 67 0.30 -7.22 -5.86
N ALA A 68 -0.88 -7.57 -6.37
CA ALA A 68 -2.13 -7.66 -5.64
C ALA A 68 -3.03 -8.72 -6.29
N ILE A 69 -3.77 -9.47 -5.46
CA ILE A 69 -4.82 -10.37 -5.94
C ILE A 69 -6.09 -9.53 -6.12
N LYS A 70 -6.64 -9.54 -7.34
CA LYS A 70 -7.90 -8.88 -7.69
C LYS A 70 -8.80 -9.90 -8.37
N THR A 71 -9.95 -10.15 -7.78
CA THR A 71 -10.94 -11.08 -8.34
C THR A 71 -12.13 -10.32 -8.93
N ILE A 72 -12.88 -10.95 -9.83
CA ILE A 72 -14.07 -10.33 -10.43
C ILE A 72 -15.14 -10.08 -9.36
N GLU A 73 -15.23 -10.94 -8.35
CA GLU A 73 -16.16 -10.81 -7.22
C GLU A 73 -15.86 -9.56 -6.37
N GLN A 74 -14.61 -9.10 -6.39
CA GLN A 74 -14.17 -7.87 -5.70
C GLN A 74 -14.38 -6.60 -6.55
N PHE A 75 -14.98 -6.71 -7.74
CA PHE A 75 -15.21 -5.57 -8.61
C PHE A 75 -16.25 -4.61 -8.00
N ASP A 76 -15.85 -3.36 -7.76
CA ASP A 76 -16.69 -2.33 -7.17
C ASP A 76 -17.54 -1.60 -8.22
N TYR A 77 -18.76 -2.09 -8.42
CA TYR A 77 -19.74 -1.50 -9.34
C TYR A 77 -20.25 -0.12 -8.90
N SER A 78 -20.10 0.25 -7.62
CA SER A 78 -20.53 1.58 -7.15
C SER A 78 -19.59 2.69 -7.58
N PHE A 79 -18.32 2.35 -7.83
CA PHE A 79 -17.27 3.30 -8.19
C PHE A 79 -17.21 3.59 -9.69
N THR A 80 -17.64 2.67 -10.54
CA THR A 80 -17.50 2.81 -12.00
C THR A 80 -18.79 3.28 -12.67
N ILE A 81 -18.82 4.55 -13.04
CA ILE A 81 -19.92 5.13 -13.84
C ILE A 81 -19.90 4.51 -15.24
N GLY A 82 -21.06 3.97 -15.67
CA GLY A 82 -21.26 3.45 -17.03
C GLY A 82 -20.84 1.99 -17.27
N VAL A 83 -20.39 1.26 -16.24
CA VAL A 83 -20.10 -0.19 -16.39
C VAL A 83 -21.37 -1.01 -16.22
N ASN A 84 -21.71 -1.81 -17.24
CA ASN A 84 -22.86 -2.71 -17.20
C ASN A 84 -22.51 -4.00 -16.45
N ARG A 85 -23.08 -4.17 -15.26
CA ARG A 85 -22.86 -5.35 -14.41
C ARG A 85 -23.18 -6.67 -15.11
N LYS A 86 -24.30 -6.73 -15.84
CA LYS A 86 -24.72 -7.95 -16.55
C LYS A 86 -23.70 -8.36 -17.62
N GLN A 87 -23.13 -7.38 -18.33
CA GLN A 87 -22.06 -7.66 -19.31
C GLN A 87 -20.81 -8.21 -18.62
N ILE A 88 -20.38 -7.63 -17.49
CA ILE A 88 -19.20 -8.13 -16.76
C ILE A 88 -19.42 -9.57 -16.26
N GLU A 89 -20.60 -9.86 -15.70
CA GLU A 89 -20.96 -11.20 -15.22
C GLU A 89 -21.03 -12.22 -16.38
N GLU A 90 -21.55 -11.82 -17.55
CA GLU A 90 -21.54 -12.66 -18.75
C GLU A 90 -20.11 -12.95 -19.23
N LEU A 91 -19.25 -11.92 -19.30
CA LEU A 91 -17.85 -12.10 -19.67
C LEU A 91 -17.09 -12.98 -18.66
N ALA A 92 -17.40 -12.86 -17.38
CA ALA A 92 -16.80 -13.67 -16.32
C ALA A 92 -17.08 -15.19 -16.48
N SER A 93 -18.16 -15.56 -17.17
CA SER A 93 -18.47 -16.97 -17.48
C SER A 93 -17.50 -17.61 -18.48
N LEU A 94 -16.69 -16.79 -19.17
CA LEU A 94 -15.79 -17.21 -20.26
C LEU A 94 -16.51 -17.89 -21.44
N ALA A 95 -17.83 -17.72 -21.58
CA ALA A 95 -18.60 -18.33 -22.67
C ALA A 95 -18.10 -17.89 -24.06
N PHE A 96 -17.59 -16.67 -24.18
CA PHE A 96 -16.97 -16.14 -25.41
C PHE A 96 -15.76 -16.97 -25.88
N VAL A 97 -15.03 -17.63 -24.97
CA VAL A 97 -13.90 -18.51 -25.33
C VAL A 97 -14.39 -19.72 -26.11
N LYS A 98 -15.51 -20.32 -25.66
CA LYS A 98 -16.14 -21.45 -26.35
C LYS A 98 -16.72 -21.05 -27.71
N ARG A 99 -17.07 -19.76 -27.88
CA ARG A 99 -17.62 -19.20 -29.11
C ARG A 99 -16.55 -18.62 -30.05
N TYR A 100 -15.27 -18.64 -29.66
CA TYR A 100 -14.16 -18.03 -30.40
C TYR A 100 -14.37 -16.53 -30.68
N GLU A 101 -14.98 -15.82 -29.74
CA GLU A 101 -15.27 -14.39 -29.84
C GLU A 101 -14.15 -13.53 -29.24
N ASN A 102 -13.89 -12.37 -29.86
CA ASN A 102 -12.96 -11.38 -29.33
C ASN A 102 -13.69 -10.38 -28.43
N ILE A 103 -13.09 -10.05 -27.28
CA ILE A 103 -13.56 -8.97 -26.41
C ILE A 103 -12.66 -7.76 -26.63
N ILE A 104 -13.27 -6.60 -26.89
CA ILE A 104 -12.56 -5.32 -27.00
C ILE A 104 -13.01 -4.42 -25.85
N PHE A 105 -12.08 -4.01 -24.99
CA PHE A 105 -12.33 -3.03 -23.93
C PHE A 105 -11.98 -1.64 -24.44
N LEU A 106 -13.00 -0.79 -24.63
CA LEU A 106 -12.85 0.60 -25.06
C LEU A 106 -13.22 1.54 -23.91
N GLY A 107 -12.36 2.50 -23.61
CA GLY A 107 -12.63 3.50 -22.58
C GLY A 107 -11.42 4.37 -22.26
N GLN A 108 -11.66 5.46 -21.55
CA GLN A 108 -10.58 6.25 -20.96
C GLN A 108 -9.84 5.39 -19.92
N PRO A 109 -8.49 5.47 -19.83
CA PRO A 109 -7.75 4.77 -18.79
C PRO A 109 -8.30 5.16 -17.42
N GLY A 110 -8.64 4.17 -16.60
CA GLY A 110 -9.18 4.42 -15.26
C GLY A 110 -8.17 5.14 -14.36
N VAL A 111 -8.60 6.20 -13.68
CA VAL A 111 -7.75 6.95 -12.74
C VAL A 111 -7.52 6.15 -11.46
N GLY A 112 -6.25 6.07 -11.01
CA GLY A 112 -5.91 5.56 -9.67
C GLY A 112 -6.27 4.10 -9.39
N LYS A 113 -6.33 3.22 -10.42
CA LYS A 113 -6.55 1.77 -10.24
C LYS A 113 -5.26 0.96 -10.27
N THR A 114 -4.24 1.47 -10.96
CA THR A 114 -2.97 0.78 -11.16
C THR A 114 -2.15 0.82 -9.89
N HIS A 115 -1.77 -0.37 -9.43
CA HIS A 115 -0.88 -0.57 -8.32
C HIS A 115 0.55 -0.37 -8.81
N LEU A 116 1.23 0.67 -8.31
CA LEU A 116 2.59 1.00 -8.66
C LEU A 116 3.44 1.20 -7.41
N ALA A 117 4.75 0.96 -7.53
CA ALA A 117 5.69 1.34 -6.49
C ALA A 117 5.63 2.86 -6.29
N ILE A 118 5.46 3.32 -5.05
CA ILE A 118 5.23 4.74 -4.75
C ILE A 118 6.46 5.49 -4.23
N ALA A 119 7.60 4.80 -4.15
CA ALA A 119 8.83 5.35 -3.63
C ALA A 119 8.61 6.12 -2.31
N SER A 120 9.32 7.24 -2.15
CA SER A 120 9.25 8.08 -0.96
C SER A 120 7.92 8.81 -0.73
N LEU A 121 6.88 8.62 -1.56
CA LEU A 121 5.53 9.02 -1.15
C LEU A 121 5.05 8.21 0.06
N THR A 122 5.63 7.03 0.29
CA THR A 122 5.50 6.25 1.54
C THR A 122 5.65 7.12 2.79
N LYS A 123 6.59 8.07 2.77
CA LYS A 123 6.93 8.90 3.93
C LYS A 123 5.81 9.86 4.35
N ILE A 124 4.80 10.08 3.51
CA ILE A 124 3.56 10.78 3.89
C ILE A 124 2.88 10.01 5.03
N TRP A 125 2.75 8.69 4.87
CA TRP A 125 2.10 7.83 5.84
C TRP A 125 2.97 7.60 7.07
N THR A 126 4.28 7.40 6.87
CA THR A 126 5.26 7.31 7.98
C THR A 126 5.21 8.55 8.86
N ALA A 127 5.24 9.75 8.25
CA ALA A 127 5.19 11.01 8.99
C ALA A 127 3.90 11.19 9.78
N LEU A 128 2.74 10.89 9.18
CA LEU A 128 1.45 11.00 9.87
C LEU A 128 1.43 10.14 11.13
N ILE A 129 1.82 8.86 11.01
CA ILE A 129 1.80 7.93 12.15
C ILE A 129 2.78 8.38 13.24
N VAL A 130 3.98 8.85 12.89
CA VAL A 130 4.93 9.40 13.86
C VAL A 130 4.30 10.60 14.60
N LEU A 131 3.75 11.57 13.86
CA LEU A 131 3.19 12.79 14.43
C LEU A 131 1.91 12.59 15.26
N GLU A 132 1.19 11.49 15.04
CA GLU A 132 0.05 11.05 15.86
C GLU A 132 0.49 10.39 17.18
N ASN A 133 1.72 9.86 17.25
CA ASN A 133 2.18 9.02 18.36
C ASN A 133 3.40 9.60 19.11
N SER A 134 3.76 10.87 18.85
CA SER A 134 4.85 11.54 19.57
C SER A 134 4.70 13.06 19.63
N ASN A 135 5.50 13.67 20.51
CA ASN A 135 5.74 15.11 20.53
C ASN A 135 6.95 15.46 19.67
N LEU A 136 7.01 16.71 19.22
CA LEU A 136 8.11 17.17 18.35
C LEU A 136 9.44 17.29 19.11
N ASP A 137 9.38 17.53 20.41
CA ASP A 137 10.55 17.71 21.26
C ASP A 137 11.06 16.40 21.87
N ASP A 138 10.37 15.28 21.62
CA ASP A 138 10.83 13.96 22.07
C ASP A 138 12.18 13.62 21.42
N GLU A 139 13.06 12.99 22.20
CA GLU A 139 14.38 12.59 21.78
C GLU A 139 14.39 11.16 21.22
N VAL A 140 15.10 11.00 20.10
CA VAL A 140 15.30 9.72 19.43
C VAL A 140 16.79 9.39 19.42
N VAL A 141 17.14 8.22 19.93
CA VAL A 141 18.48 7.64 19.79
C VAL A 141 18.57 6.92 18.46
N VAL A 142 19.49 7.37 17.60
CA VAL A 142 19.68 6.80 16.27
C VAL A 142 20.38 5.44 16.36
N SER A 143 19.74 4.39 15.83
CA SER A 143 20.31 3.05 15.76
C SER A 143 21.34 2.90 14.63
N LYS A 144 22.21 1.90 14.73
CA LYS A 144 23.08 1.48 13.62
C LYS A 144 22.29 1.10 12.36
N ARG A 145 21.12 0.50 12.51
CA ARG A 145 20.28 0.09 11.37
C ARG A 145 19.78 1.30 10.58
N ALA A 146 19.43 2.38 11.28
CA ALA A 146 19.03 3.63 10.65
C ALA A 146 20.17 4.25 9.82
N THR A 147 21.42 4.20 10.31
CA THR A 147 22.56 4.79 9.57
C THR A 147 22.98 3.99 8.34
N LEU A 148 22.66 2.68 8.30
CA LEU A 148 22.97 1.79 7.18
C LEU A 148 21.95 1.86 6.03
N GLN A 149 20.92 2.71 6.14
CA GLN A 149 19.92 2.86 5.09
C GLN A 149 20.52 3.41 3.80
N GLN A 150 20.16 2.83 2.66
CA GLN A 150 20.59 3.28 1.35
C GLN A 150 19.76 4.50 0.88
N GLY A 151 20.16 5.13 -0.22
CA GLY A 151 19.38 6.19 -0.86
C GLY A 151 19.55 7.57 -0.22
N SER A 152 18.47 8.36 -0.16
CA SER A 152 18.54 9.70 0.43
C SER A 152 18.72 9.60 1.94
N SER A 153 19.61 10.43 2.50
CA SER A 153 19.97 10.44 3.92
C SER A 153 20.15 11.89 4.39
N ILE A 154 19.97 12.11 5.70
CA ILE A 154 20.39 13.34 6.40
C ILE A 154 21.70 13.15 7.18
N TYR A 155 22.39 12.03 6.95
CA TYR A 155 23.70 11.65 7.45
C TYR A 155 23.77 11.48 8.98
N LEU A 156 22.74 10.84 9.56
CA LEU A 156 22.71 10.52 10.99
C LEU A 156 23.85 9.58 11.38
N LYS A 157 24.30 9.69 12.64
CA LYS A 157 25.33 8.83 13.24
C LYS A 157 24.74 7.90 14.29
N GLU A 158 25.34 6.73 14.46
CA GLU A 158 24.92 5.76 15.48
C GLU A 158 25.06 6.38 16.88
N ASN A 159 24.06 6.17 17.74
CA ASN A 159 23.94 6.75 19.09
C ASN A 159 23.78 8.28 19.12
N GLN A 160 23.62 8.94 17.97
CA GLN A 160 23.25 10.36 17.94
C GLN A 160 21.85 10.53 18.53
N ILE A 161 21.67 11.57 19.34
CA ILE A 161 20.36 11.97 19.87
C ILE A 161 19.82 13.10 19.00
N CYS A 162 18.61 12.92 18.48
CA CYS A 162 17.94 13.89 17.61
C CYS A 162 16.50 14.10 18.09
N THR A 163 15.95 15.30 17.91
CA THR A 163 14.53 15.53 18.17
C THR A 163 13.65 14.91 17.07
N ILE A 164 12.43 14.49 17.40
CA ILE A 164 11.40 14.13 16.41
C ILE A 164 11.24 15.24 15.38
N LYS A 165 11.26 16.51 15.82
CA LYS A 165 11.18 17.68 14.96
C LYS A 165 12.22 17.64 13.84
N ASP A 166 13.50 17.53 14.17
CA ASP A 166 14.58 17.49 13.17
C ASP A 166 14.42 16.27 12.26
N LEU A 167 14.11 15.10 12.81
CA LEU A 167 13.96 13.87 12.04
C LEU A 167 12.79 13.92 11.06
N VAL A 168 11.62 14.45 11.45
CA VAL A 168 10.46 14.59 10.56
C VAL A 168 10.73 15.63 9.46
N HIS A 169 11.40 16.75 9.77
CA HIS A 169 11.82 17.71 8.74
C HIS A 169 12.81 17.06 7.76
N GLY A 170 13.80 16.32 8.25
CA GLY A 170 14.76 15.59 7.41
C GLY A 170 14.09 14.55 6.53
N MET A 171 13.12 13.81 7.07
CA MET A 171 12.32 12.83 6.34
C MET A 171 11.47 13.47 5.25
N LEU A 172 10.80 14.60 5.51
CA LEU A 172 9.88 15.21 4.54
C LEU A 172 10.61 16.06 3.50
N LEU A 173 11.50 16.96 3.93
CA LEU A 173 12.19 17.92 3.04
C LEU A 173 13.34 17.28 2.29
N ARG A 174 14.13 16.42 2.96
CA ARG A 174 15.32 15.77 2.38
C ARG A 174 15.08 14.33 1.96
N SER A 175 13.93 13.77 2.31
CA SER A 175 13.59 12.37 2.00
C SER A 175 14.53 11.37 2.67
N GLY A 176 15.11 11.73 3.83
CA GLY A 176 16.06 10.90 4.57
C GLY A 176 15.45 9.57 5.00
N ASN A 177 16.05 8.47 4.56
CA ASN A 177 15.65 7.10 4.88
C ASN A 177 16.12 6.69 6.27
N ASP A 178 17.31 7.15 6.64
CA ASP A 178 17.86 7.07 7.99
C ASP A 178 16.89 7.67 9.02
N ALA A 179 16.39 8.89 8.76
CA ALA A 179 15.38 9.52 9.61
C ALA A 179 14.10 8.70 9.69
N SER A 180 13.60 8.16 8.57
CA SER A 180 12.39 7.33 8.56
C SER A 180 12.52 6.08 9.42
N VAL A 181 13.66 5.38 9.35
CA VAL A 181 13.90 4.17 10.13
C VAL A 181 14.10 4.48 11.60
N ALA A 182 14.88 5.52 11.95
CA ALA A 182 15.04 5.96 13.34
C ALA A 182 13.69 6.31 13.99
N LEU A 183 12.84 7.07 13.28
CA LEU A 183 11.50 7.40 13.75
C LEU A 183 10.62 6.16 13.91
N ALA A 184 10.65 5.23 12.95
CA ALA A 184 9.86 4.01 13.00
C ALA A 184 10.25 3.12 14.18
N GLU A 185 11.55 2.96 14.42
CA GLU A 185 12.09 2.20 15.55
C GLU A 185 11.74 2.85 16.88
N HIS A 186 11.80 4.18 16.99
CA HIS A 186 11.39 4.89 18.20
C HIS A 186 9.91 4.66 18.53
N ILE A 187 9.01 4.77 17.55
CA ILE A 187 7.56 4.67 17.77
C ILE A 187 7.11 3.23 18.04
N ALA A 188 7.65 2.24 17.32
CA ALA A 188 7.14 0.87 17.35
C ALA A 188 8.12 -0.16 17.92
N GLY A 189 9.32 0.27 18.36
CA GLY A 189 10.42 -0.57 18.83
C GLY A 189 11.18 -1.31 17.73
N SER A 190 10.69 -1.31 16.48
CA SER A 190 11.36 -1.90 15.30
C SER A 190 10.66 -1.46 14.03
N GLU A 191 11.38 -1.43 12.90
CA GLU A 191 10.81 -1.14 11.59
C GLU A 191 9.69 -2.14 11.22
N GLU A 192 9.87 -3.42 11.51
CA GLU A 192 8.91 -4.47 11.17
C GLU A 192 7.57 -4.28 11.92
N LYS A 193 7.62 -3.88 13.20
CA LYS A 193 6.41 -3.53 13.98
C LYS A 193 5.77 -2.25 13.43
N PHE A 194 6.57 -1.27 13.01
CA PHE A 194 6.05 -0.05 12.40
C PHE A 194 5.35 -0.33 11.07
N VAL A 195 5.90 -1.20 10.22
CA VAL A 195 5.26 -1.61 8.95
C VAL A 195 3.93 -2.33 9.21
N LYS A 196 3.84 -3.16 10.25
CA LYS A 196 2.56 -3.75 10.68
C LYS A 196 1.55 -2.66 11.08
N LEU A 197 2.00 -1.65 11.83
CA LEU A 197 1.18 -0.49 12.19
C LEU A 197 0.74 0.30 10.97
N MET A 198 1.61 0.56 9.99
CA MET A 198 1.28 1.25 8.74
C MET A 198 0.16 0.56 7.98
N ASN A 199 0.26 -0.77 7.80
CA ASN A 199 -0.76 -1.56 7.10
C ASN A 199 -2.07 -1.65 7.91
N LYS A 200 -1.99 -1.78 9.24
CA LYS A 200 -3.17 -1.75 10.12
C LYS A 200 -3.90 -0.42 9.99
N ARG A 201 -3.18 0.71 10.08
CA ARG A 201 -3.72 2.06 9.95
C ARG A 201 -4.34 2.30 8.57
N ALA A 202 -3.69 1.82 7.50
CA ALA A 202 -4.23 1.91 6.15
C ALA A 202 -5.60 1.21 6.03
N LYS A 203 -5.73 0.02 6.63
CA LYS A 203 -7.00 -0.72 6.67
C LYS A 203 -8.09 0.03 7.45
N GLU A 204 -7.76 0.65 8.58
CA GLU A 204 -8.72 1.44 9.39
C GLU A 204 -9.32 2.62 8.62
N PHE A 205 -8.54 3.26 7.74
CA PHE A 205 -9.01 4.38 6.90
C PHE A 205 -9.54 3.94 5.53
N GLY A 206 -9.73 2.64 5.29
CA GLY A 206 -10.26 2.14 4.02
C GLY A 206 -9.30 2.32 2.83
N ILE A 207 -8.01 2.48 3.08
CA ILE A 207 -6.95 2.50 2.05
C ILE A 207 -6.68 1.05 1.64
N LYS A 208 -7.50 0.54 0.72
CA LYS A 208 -7.60 -0.90 0.38
C LYS A 208 -6.62 -1.37 -0.69
N ASN A 209 -5.99 -0.46 -1.42
CA ASN A 209 -5.14 -0.76 -2.58
C ASN A 209 -3.68 -0.40 -2.30
N THR A 210 -3.26 -0.54 -1.05
CA THR A 210 -1.92 -0.18 -0.57
C THR A 210 -1.34 -1.29 0.29
N LYS A 211 -0.07 -1.58 0.07
CA LYS A 211 0.71 -2.51 0.90
C LYS A 211 2.09 -1.92 1.17
N PHE A 212 2.40 -1.79 2.45
CA PHE A 212 3.73 -1.39 2.92
C PHE A 212 4.55 -2.63 3.31
N VAL A 213 5.81 -2.64 2.88
CA VAL A 213 6.84 -3.62 3.26
C VAL A 213 8.01 -2.95 4.00
N ASP A 214 8.16 -1.62 3.87
CA ASP A 214 9.14 -0.81 4.59
C ASP A 214 8.61 0.62 4.84
N VAL A 215 9.34 1.44 5.60
CA VAL A 215 8.90 2.80 6.02
C VAL A 215 9.39 3.93 5.12
N THR A 216 10.22 3.61 4.14
CA THR A 216 10.96 4.55 3.29
C THR A 216 10.42 4.62 1.86
N GLY A 217 9.87 3.53 1.36
CA GLY A 217 9.53 3.28 -0.04
C GLY A 217 10.71 2.85 -0.92
N LEU A 218 11.83 2.42 -0.35
CA LEU A 218 12.92 1.81 -1.12
C LEU A 218 12.58 0.42 -1.63
N GLY A 219 11.87 -0.36 -0.81
CA GLY A 219 11.32 -1.64 -1.20
C GLY A 219 10.05 -1.49 -2.03
N ASN A 220 9.38 -2.62 -2.24
CA ASN A 220 8.18 -2.73 -3.07
C ASN A 220 6.91 -2.27 -2.32
N ASN A 221 6.92 -1.06 -1.80
CA ASN A 221 5.71 -0.41 -1.30
C ASN A 221 4.83 -0.02 -2.48
N ILE A 222 3.68 -0.68 -2.59
CA ILE A 222 2.78 -0.55 -3.71
C ILE A 222 1.50 0.14 -3.25
N SER A 223 1.03 1.10 -4.05
CA SER A 223 -0.23 1.81 -3.82
C SER A 223 -0.84 2.27 -5.14
N THR A 224 -1.93 3.00 -5.09
CA THR A 224 -2.55 3.67 -6.24
C THR A 224 -2.48 5.19 -6.06
N ALA A 225 -2.61 5.95 -7.15
CA ALA A 225 -2.65 7.41 -7.06
C ALA A 225 -3.82 7.91 -6.17
N LYS A 226 -4.94 7.18 -6.16
CA LYS A 226 -6.11 7.48 -5.31
C LYS A 226 -5.79 7.25 -3.83
N ASP A 227 -5.24 6.10 -3.50
CA ASP A 227 -4.88 5.76 -2.12
C ASP A 227 -3.82 6.73 -1.58
N VAL A 228 -2.83 7.11 -2.39
CA VAL A 228 -1.85 8.14 -2.02
C VAL A 228 -2.51 9.50 -1.80
N ALA A 229 -3.49 9.89 -2.62
CA ALA A 229 -4.23 11.13 -2.40
C ALA A 229 -5.01 11.11 -1.08
N ILE A 230 -5.66 9.98 -0.74
CA ILE A 230 -6.35 9.80 0.55
C ILE A 230 -5.36 9.88 1.71
N MET A 231 -4.22 9.18 1.62
CA MET A 231 -3.16 9.24 2.63
C MET A 231 -2.67 10.67 2.84
N PHE A 232 -2.47 11.41 1.76
CA PHE A 232 -2.00 12.78 1.82
C PHE A 232 -3.05 13.73 2.38
N GLU A 233 -4.32 13.57 1.99
CA GLU A 233 -5.44 14.32 2.58
C GLU A 233 -5.54 14.10 4.09
N LEU A 234 -5.47 12.85 4.54
CA LEU A 234 -5.47 12.50 5.97
C LEU A 234 -4.28 13.13 6.69
N ALA A 235 -3.09 13.08 6.08
CA ALA A 235 -1.90 13.68 6.66
C ALA A 235 -2.04 15.21 6.79
N LEU A 236 -2.64 15.87 5.81
CA LEU A 236 -2.86 17.33 5.83
C LEU A 236 -3.86 17.81 6.88
N LYS A 237 -4.67 16.92 7.46
CA LYS A 237 -5.52 17.23 8.63
C LYS A 237 -4.71 17.40 9.91
N ASN A 238 -3.51 16.83 9.97
CA ASN A 238 -2.57 17.06 11.06
C ASN A 238 -1.80 18.38 10.81
N SER A 239 -2.00 19.39 11.68
CA SER A 239 -1.39 20.71 11.51
C SER A 239 0.14 20.67 11.45
N LYS A 240 0.77 19.87 12.31
CA LYS A 240 2.24 19.67 12.31
C LYS A 240 2.72 19.15 10.96
N PHE A 241 2.04 18.13 10.41
CA PHE A 241 2.40 17.59 9.09
C PHE A 241 2.24 18.64 7.98
N LYS A 242 1.11 19.36 7.98
CA LYS A 242 0.82 20.41 7.00
C LYS A 242 1.90 21.49 7.01
N ASP A 243 2.25 21.98 8.20
CA ASP A 243 3.26 23.02 8.38
C ASP A 243 4.64 22.55 7.90
N ILE A 244 5.08 21.37 8.34
CA ILE A 244 6.40 20.84 7.97
C ILE A 244 6.48 20.54 6.46
N SER A 245 5.47 19.88 5.87
CA SER A 245 5.47 19.53 4.45
C SER A 245 5.39 20.75 3.53
N GLY A 246 4.83 21.86 4.02
CA GLY A 246 4.70 23.13 3.32
C GLY A 246 5.90 24.07 3.43
N GLN A 247 6.85 23.80 4.32
CA GLN A 247 8.04 24.63 4.44
C GLN A 247 8.95 24.54 3.21
N SER A 248 9.42 25.68 2.73
CA SER A 248 10.41 25.76 1.65
C SER A 248 11.81 25.34 2.10
N SER A 249 12.13 25.55 3.38
CA SER A 249 13.39 25.15 4.00
C SER A 249 13.27 25.07 5.53
N TYR A 250 14.22 24.38 6.16
CA TYR A 250 14.32 24.23 7.60
C TYR A 250 15.79 24.28 8.03
N LYS A 251 16.13 25.07 9.07
CA LYS A 251 17.46 25.09 9.67
C LYS A 251 17.50 24.04 10.78
N ASN A 252 18.30 23.00 10.59
CA ASN A 252 18.32 21.86 11.51
C ASN A 252 19.17 22.15 12.76
N SER A 253 18.83 21.51 13.88
CA SER A 253 19.58 21.67 15.15
C SER A 253 20.79 20.72 15.26
N LEU A 254 21.00 19.82 14.29
CA LEU A 254 22.08 18.82 14.33
C LEU A 254 23.43 19.46 14.00
N ASP A 255 23.48 20.24 12.92
CA ASP A 255 24.69 20.91 12.43
C ASP A 255 24.47 22.35 11.96
N GLY A 256 23.24 22.87 12.11
CA GLY A 256 22.89 24.23 11.71
C GLY A 256 22.70 24.44 10.21
N GLN A 257 22.84 23.41 9.37
CA GLN A 257 22.64 23.52 7.93
C GLN A 257 21.17 23.73 7.55
N ILE A 258 20.96 24.40 6.42
CA ILE A 258 19.63 24.64 5.88
C ILE A 258 19.24 23.50 4.93
N TRP A 259 18.23 22.74 5.32
CA TRP A 259 17.59 21.74 4.48
C TRP A 259 16.51 22.39 3.63
N LYS A 260 16.81 22.55 2.33
CA LYS A 260 15.83 22.99 1.34
C LYS A 260 14.89 21.83 0.98
N ASN A 261 13.60 22.11 0.89
CA ASN A 261 12.60 21.14 0.46
C ASN A 261 12.87 20.71 -1.00
N LYS A 262 12.89 19.40 -1.25
CA LYS A 262 13.06 18.85 -2.61
C LYS A 262 11.84 19.11 -3.52
N HIS A 263 10.71 19.54 -2.95
CA HIS A 263 9.48 19.78 -3.68
C HIS A 263 9.45 21.17 -4.35
N LYS A 264 9.79 21.23 -5.65
CA LYS A 264 9.99 22.50 -6.38
C LYS A 264 8.79 23.44 -6.32
N LEU A 265 7.58 22.93 -6.50
CA LEU A 265 6.37 23.78 -6.52
C LEU A 265 6.06 24.43 -5.16
N VAL A 266 6.48 23.79 -4.05
CA VAL A 266 6.35 24.36 -2.69
C VAL A 266 7.40 25.45 -2.50
N VAL A 267 8.64 25.19 -2.93
CA VAL A 267 9.74 26.18 -2.88
C VAL A 267 9.44 27.42 -3.73
N GLU A 268 8.86 27.24 -4.91
CA GLU A 268 8.51 28.30 -5.86
C GLU A 268 7.23 29.06 -5.47
N ASN A 269 6.56 28.68 -4.36
CA ASN A 269 5.28 29.23 -3.92
C ASN A 269 4.21 29.24 -5.03
N SER A 270 4.12 28.16 -5.81
CA SER A 270 3.23 28.03 -6.96
C SER A 270 1.79 27.68 -6.57
N LYS A 271 1.25 28.30 -5.50
CA LYS A 271 -0.01 27.89 -4.82
C LYS A 271 0.01 26.48 -4.22
N ALA A 272 1.15 25.79 -4.29
CA ALA A 272 1.36 24.51 -3.63
C ALA A 272 1.73 24.77 -2.17
N PHE A 273 0.88 24.33 -1.24
CA PHE A 273 1.08 24.56 0.19
C PHE A 273 1.66 23.35 0.93
N ALA A 274 1.73 22.19 0.28
CA ALA A 274 2.42 21.00 0.77
C ALA A 274 2.75 20.06 -0.39
N GLY A 275 3.75 19.20 -0.22
CA GLY A 275 4.09 18.22 -1.24
C GLY A 275 5.18 17.23 -0.82
N LYS A 276 5.23 16.09 -1.53
CA LYS A 276 6.28 15.08 -1.37
C LYS A 276 6.69 14.52 -2.71
N THR A 277 8.01 14.36 -2.89
CA THR A 277 8.62 13.72 -4.05
C THR A 277 9.01 12.27 -3.76
N GLY A 278 9.10 11.45 -4.79
CA GLY A 278 9.68 10.12 -4.73
C GLY A 278 10.30 9.70 -6.06
N TYR A 279 11.36 8.90 -5.97
CA TYR A 279 12.00 8.26 -7.12
C TYR A 279 12.75 7.01 -6.66
N THR A 280 12.58 5.94 -7.42
CA THR A 280 13.45 4.75 -7.44
C THR A 280 13.55 4.30 -8.90
N LYS A 281 14.50 3.41 -9.20
CA LYS A 281 14.60 2.83 -10.55
C LYS A 281 13.31 2.11 -10.97
N GLN A 282 12.62 1.48 -10.02
CA GLN A 282 11.42 0.70 -10.28
C GLN A 282 10.13 1.53 -10.33
N SER A 283 9.99 2.53 -9.45
CA SER A 283 8.79 3.38 -9.39
C SER A 283 8.72 4.41 -10.51
N GLY A 284 9.86 4.76 -11.12
CA GLY A 284 10.01 6.01 -11.84
C GLY A 284 9.78 7.22 -10.90
N ARG A 285 9.43 8.37 -11.48
CA ARG A 285 9.16 9.60 -10.73
C ARG A 285 7.73 9.59 -10.19
N THR A 286 7.58 9.84 -8.89
CA THR A 286 6.30 9.90 -8.19
C THR A 286 6.18 11.22 -7.46
N LEU A 287 5.02 11.86 -7.51
CA LEU A 287 4.81 13.19 -6.95
C LEU A 287 3.41 13.33 -6.37
N ALA A 288 3.31 13.91 -5.17
CA ALA A 288 2.05 14.34 -4.57
C ALA A 288 2.16 15.82 -4.19
N THR A 289 1.22 16.64 -4.68
CA THR A 289 1.16 18.09 -4.41
C THR A 289 -0.23 18.48 -3.94
N ALA A 290 -0.30 19.26 -2.86
CA ALA A 290 -1.54 19.88 -2.39
C ALA A 290 -1.54 21.35 -2.79
N PHE A 291 -2.61 21.77 -3.46
CA PHE A 291 -2.79 23.12 -3.96
C PHE A 291 -3.94 23.81 -3.25
N TYR A 292 -3.79 25.10 -3.01
CA TYR A 292 -4.84 25.97 -2.47
C TYR A 292 -4.78 27.32 -3.16
N ASP A 293 -5.94 27.84 -3.55
CA ASP A 293 -6.08 29.18 -4.09
C ASP A 293 -7.04 30.00 -3.24
N GLU A 294 -6.52 31.07 -2.62
CA GLU A 294 -7.28 31.96 -1.77
C GLU A 294 -8.46 32.60 -2.51
N LYS A 295 -8.26 33.01 -3.78
CA LYS A 295 -9.28 33.72 -4.56
C LYS A 295 -10.50 32.87 -4.84
N SER A 296 -10.30 31.62 -5.26
CA SER A 296 -11.41 30.68 -5.51
C SER A 296 -11.84 29.89 -4.27
N SER A 297 -11.07 29.96 -3.17
CA SER A 297 -11.23 29.11 -1.98
C SER A 297 -11.25 27.60 -2.30
N LYS A 298 -10.62 27.19 -3.42
CA LYS A 298 -10.53 25.78 -3.84
C LYS A 298 -9.23 25.17 -3.32
N SER A 299 -9.33 23.95 -2.79
CA SER A 299 -8.18 23.08 -2.49
C SER A 299 -8.34 21.74 -3.19
N PHE A 300 -7.22 21.17 -3.63
CA PHE A 300 -7.19 19.83 -4.21
C PHE A 300 -5.79 19.24 -4.14
N ILE A 301 -5.72 17.93 -4.31
CA ILE A 301 -4.47 17.16 -4.36
C ILE A 301 -4.28 16.61 -5.77
N VAL A 302 -3.06 16.73 -6.28
CA VAL A 302 -2.63 16.05 -7.51
C VAL A 302 -1.60 14.99 -7.14
N VAL A 303 -1.79 13.77 -7.64
CA VAL A 303 -0.83 12.66 -7.50
C VAL A 303 -0.50 12.09 -8.87
N THR A 304 0.79 11.91 -9.13
CA THR A 304 1.28 11.17 -10.29
C THR A 304 2.22 10.06 -9.84
N LEU A 305 2.08 8.89 -10.46
CA LEU A 305 2.94 7.73 -10.24
C LEU A 305 3.58 7.35 -11.57
N ASN A 306 4.90 7.16 -11.59
CA ASN A 306 5.69 6.89 -12.80
C ASN A 306 5.50 7.93 -13.92
N GLU A 307 5.61 9.22 -13.60
CA GLU A 307 5.42 10.32 -14.54
C GLU A 307 6.70 11.15 -14.71
N LYS A 308 7.30 11.12 -15.90
CA LYS A 308 8.58 11.79 -16.18
C LYS A 308 8.47 13.31 -16.08
N ASP A 309 7.37 13.88 -16.53
CA ASP A 309 7.11 15.32 -16.55
C ASP A 309 6.22 15.79 -15.37
N ASP A 310 6.31 15.10 -14.24
CA ASP A 310 5.47 15.26 -13.05
C ASP A 310 5.22 16.73 -12.65
N TRP A 311 6.27 17.55 -12.59
CA TRP A 311 6.14 18.98 -12.26
C TRP A 311 5.24 19.74 -13.22
N LYS A 312 5.41 19.52 -14.53
CA LYS A 312 4.63 20.19 -15.58
C LYS A 312 3.19 19.71 -15.56
N VAL A 313 2.98 18.40 -15.37
CA VAL A 313 1.65 17.79 -15.25
C VAL A 313 0.90 18.39 -14.06
N HIS A 314 1.51 18.42 -12.88
CA HIS A 314 0.90 18.98 -11.67
C HIS A 314 0.56 20.46 -11.85
N LYS A 315 1.48 21.26 -12.39
CA LYS A 315 1.25 22.69 -12.66
C LYS A 315 0.11 22.92 -13.67
N SER A 316 0.07 22.13 -14.76
CA SER A 316 -0.98 22.24 -15.78
C SER A 316 -2.35 21.84 -15.24
N LEU A 317 -2.44 20.75 -14.48
CA LEU A 317 -3.70 20.33 -13.84
C LEU A 317 -4.17 21.39 -12.84
N ALA A 318 -3.27 21.94 -12.03
CA ALA A 318 -3.63 22.97 -11.08
C ALA A 318 -4.17 24.23 -11.77
N GLN A 319 -3.52 24.70 -12.84
CA GLN A 319 -4.01 25.82 -13.65
C GLN A 319 -5.41 25.56 -14.21
N LYS A 320 -5.66 24.36 -14.76
CA LYS A 320 -6.99 24.00 -15.30
C LYS A 320 -8.09 24.02 -14.23
N VAL A 321 -7.79 23.62 -13.00
CA VAL A 321 -8.77 23.62 -11.90
C VAL A 321 -9.02 25.04 -11.39
N PHE A 322 -7.99 25.87 -11.28
CA PHE A 322 -8.12 27.26 -10.81
C PHE A 322 -8.74 28.22 -11.83
N MET A 323 -8.72 27.88 -13.13
CA MET A 323 -9.39 28.67 -14.17
C MET A 323 -10.89 28.36 -14.30
N LYS A 324 -11.36 27.26 -13.72
CA LYS A 324 -12.80 26.94 -13.58
C LYS A 324 -13.34 27.54 -12.30
#